data_AF-A0A7J6V1R7-F1
#
_entry.id   AF-A0A7J6V1R7-F1
#
_cell.length_a   1.000
_cell.length_b   1.000
_cell.length_c   1.000
_cell.angle_alpha   90.00
_cell.angle_beta   90.00
_cell.angle_gamma   90.00
#
_symmetry.space_group_name_H-M   'P 1'
#
loop_
_entity.id
_entity.type
_entity.pdbx_description
1 polymer ?
#
loop_
_entity_poly.entity_id
_entity_poly.type
_entity_poly.pdbx_seq_one_letter_code
_entity_poly.pdbx_strand_id
1 'polypeptide(L)'
;MEQLSQHSSSSPVTKENGENKKLSSNGVIINLDHGDPTMFEEYWKRNGDRCTITISGSQSLSYFSDPKNLCWFLEPEFAEEIKRLHNVVGNAVTEGRYIIVGTGSTQLFQAALYALYSPGASSEPLNVVSAVPYYSCYPTITDFLKSGLHKWAGDAWTYDKEEPYIEVVTSPNNPDGNIREPVVKRSGGMLIHDLAYYWPQYTAITSPADHDLMLFTISKCTGHAGARIG
;
A
#
# COMPACT_ATOMS: atom_id res chain seq x y z
N MET A 1 -27.88 1.81 16.27
CA MET A 1 -27.42 2.80 15.27
C MET A 1 -26.48 3.73 16.01
N GLU A 2 -25.28 3.24 16.32
CA GLU A 2 -24.24 3.99 17.03
C GLU A 2 -23.27 4.53 15.99
N GLN A 3 -23.18 5.86 15.92
CA GLN A 3 -22.18 6.57 15.14
C GLN A 3 -20.85 6.52 15.92
N LEU A 4 -19.86 5.82 15.38
CA LEU A 4 -18.47 5.99 15.78
C LEU A 4 -17.87 7.10 14.91
N SER A 5 -17.82 8.31 15.46
CA SER A 5 -17.02 9.40 14.91
C SER A 5 -15.55 9.16 15.22
N GLN A 6 -14.74 8.94 14.18
CA GLN A 6 -13.30 9.03 14.30
C GLN A 6 -12.92 10.51 14.26
N HIS A 7 -12.77 11.12 15.43
CA HIS A 7 -12.13 12.42 15.55
C HIS A 7 -10.63 12.25 15.33
N SER A 8 -10.13 12.85 14.24
CA SER A 8 -8.71 13.15 14.06
C SER A 8 -8.30 14.23 15.07
N SER A 9 -7.67 13.83 16.17
CA SER A 9 -7.02 14.77 17.08
C SER A 9 -5.66 15.17 16.51
N SER A 10 -5.65 16.19 15.66
CA SER A 10 -4.43 16.96 15.41
C SER A 10 -4.05 17.70 16.70
N SER A 11 -2.89 17.39 17.25
CA SER A 11 -2.35 18.15 18.37
C SER A 11 -1.92 19.54 17.87
N PRO A 12 -2.25 20.65 18.55
CA PRO A 12 -1.77 21.96 18.17
C PRO A 12 -0.28 22.09 18.54
N VAL A 13 0.53 22.52 17.57
CA VAL A 13 1.90 22.98 17.81
C VAL A 13 1.83 24.34 18.51
N THR A 14 2.00 24.38 19.83
CA THR A 14 2.31 25.63 20.54
C THR A 14 3.81 25.79 20.66
N LYS A 15 4.35 26.84 20.03
CA LYS A 15 5.73 27.30 20.20
C LYS A 15 5.96 27.66 21.68
N GLU A 16 6.95 27.03 22.29
CA GLU A 16 7.37 27.26 23.67
C GLU A 16 7.99 28.65 23.85
N ASN A 17 7.49 29.39 24.85
CA ASN A 17 8.34 30.28 25.64
C ASN A 17 9.01 29.44 26.72
N GLY A 18 10.33 29.60 26.86
CA GLY A 18 11.19 28.70 27.63
C GLY A 18 10.79 28.56 29.10
N GLU A 19 10.53 27.33 29.50
CA GLU A 19 10.71 26.80 30.84
C GLU A 19 10.84 25.28 30.71
N ASN A 20 12.01 24.74 31.09
CA ASN A 20 12.30 23.30 31.12
C ASN A 20 11.40 22.62 32.17
N LYS A 21 10.14 22.33 31.82
CA LYS A 21 9.29 21.43 32.61
C LYS A 21 9.73 20.00 32.36
N LYS A 22 10.50 19.46 33.30
CA LYS A 22 10.63 17.99 33.49
C LYS A 22 9.21 17.42 33.58
N LEU A 23 8.75 16.78 32.51
CA LEU A 23 7.50 16.04 32.49
C LEU A 23 7.63 14.91 33.52
N SER A 24 6.79 14.94 34.56
CA SER A 24 6.68 13.86 35.53
C SER A 24 6.17 12.60 34.81
N SER A 25 6.83 11.46 35.04
CA SER A 25 6.67 10.21 34.30
C SER A 25 5.36 9.44 34.57
N ASN A 26 4.27 10.11 34.92
CA ASN A 26 2.98 9.46 35.20
C ASN A 26 1.98 9.76 34.07
N GLY A 27 2.08 9.01 32.97
CA GLY A 27 1.05 8.97 31.92
C GLY A 27 1.52 9.06 30.46
N VAL A 28 2.71 8.56 30.10
CA VAL A 28 3.14 8.50 28.69
C VAL A 28 2.37 7.40 27.96
N ILE A 29 1.57 7.76 26.96
CA ILE A 29 0.88 6.82 26.08
C ILE A 29 1.86 6.35 25.00
N ILE A 30 2.11 5.05 24.93
CA ILE A 30 2.87 4.42 23.85
C ILE A 30 1.86 3.88 22.84
N ASN A 31 1.71 4.55 21.70
CA ASN A 31 0.79 4.14 20.64
C ASN A 31 1.54 3.30 19.60
N LEU A 32 1.24 2.00 19.55
CA LEU A 32 1.74 1.04 18.54
C LEU A 32 0.61 0.49 17.66
N ASP A 33 -0.56 1.12 17.67
CA ASP A 33 -1.71 0.72 16.84
C ASP A 33 -1.45 0.98 15.36
N HIS A 34 -0.90 2.15 15.04
CA HIS A 34 -0.60 2.54 13.67
C HIS A 34 0.80 2.08 13.28
N GLY A 35 0.92 1.45 12.11
CA GLY A 35 2.22 1.14 11.50
C GLY A 35 2.92 2.38 10.92
N ASP A 36 2.96 3.49 11.65
CA ASP A 36 3.63 4.73 11.22
C ASP A 36 5.16 4.52 11.23
N PRO A 37 5.84 4.60 10.08
CA PRO A 37 7.21 4.11 9.93
C PRO A 37 8.26 5.15 10.36
N THR A 38 8.06 5.82 11.49
CA THR A 38 8.98 6.86 12.01
C THR A 38 10.35 6.31 12.39
N MET A 39 10.50 4.99 12.52
CA MET A 39 11.78 4.32 12.76
C MET A 39 12.86 4.61 11.69
N PHE A 40 12.48 5.00 10.47
CA PHE A 40 13.45 5.34 9.40
C PHE A 40 14.01 6.76 9.51
N GLU A 41 13.50 7.61 10.40
CA GLU A 41 13.86 9.04 10.47
C GLU A 41 15.38 9.24 10.64
N GLU A 42 16.00 8.46 11.52
CA GLU A 42 17.43 8.56 11.81
C GLU A 42 18.30 8.19 10.60
N TYR A 43 17.85 7.26 9.74
CA TYR A 43 18.55 6.94 8.50
C TYR A 43 18.57 8.14 7.55
N TRP A 44 17.45 8.85 7.40
CA TRP A 44 17.37 10.01 6.51
C TRP A 44 18.14 11.22 7.05
N LYS A 45 18.09 11.46 8.37
CA LYS A 45 18.92 12.51 9.01
C LYS A 45 20.40 12.34 8.72
N ARG A 46 20.91 11.10 8.73
CA ARG A 46 22.33 10.79 8.44
C ARG A 46 22.70 10.97 6.97
N ASN A 47 21.74 10.86 6.06
CA ASN A 47 21.99 11.11 4.64
C ASN A 47 22.06 12.60 4.30
N GLY A 48 21.58 13.47 5.21
CA GLY A 48 21.73 14.93 5.12
C GLY A 48 21.26 15.48 3.77
N ASP A 49 22.04 16.41 3.22
CA ASP A 49 21.68 17.14 2.00
C ASP A 49 21.65 16.28 0.72
N ARG A 50 22.14 15.04 0.77
CA ARG A 50 22.14 14.12 -0.39
C ARG A 50 20.74 13.75 -0.86
N CYS A 51 19.75 13.90 0.02
CA CYS A 51 18.34 13.60 -0.25
C CYS A 51 17.47 14.87 -0.33
N THR A 52 18.09 16.06 -0.33
CA THR A 52 17.35 17.33 -0.46
C THR A 52 16.74 17.44 -1.86
N ILE A 53 15.43 17.70 -1.90
CA ILE A 53 14.69 17.93 -3.15
C ILE A 53 14.49 19.44 -3.32
N THR A 54 14.79 19.94 -4.52
CA THR A 54 14.48 21.32 -4.92
C THR A 54 13.49 21.28 -6.08
N ILE A 55 12.35 21.96 -5.91
CA ILE A 55 11.32 22.08 -6.95
C ILE A 55 11.32 23.53 -7.43
N SER A 56 11.59 23.75 -8.72
CA SER A 56 11.55 25.11 -9.28
C SER A 56 10.11 25.60 -9.48
N GLY A 57 9.90 26.91 -9.51
CA GLY A 57 8.55 27.50 -9.62
C GLY A 57 7.80 27.15 -10.91
N SER A 58 8.49 26.67 -11.94
CA SER A 58 7.89 26.23 -13.21
C SER A 58 7.89 24.71 -13.40
N GLN A 59 8.45 23.96 -12.46
CA GLN A 59 8.53 22.50 -12.55
C GLN A 59 7.15 21.88 -12.41
N SER A 60 6.86 20.89 -13.25
CA SER A 60 5.61 20.09 -13.20
C SER A 60 4.31 20.91 -13.27
N LEU A 61 4.29 22.03 -14.01
CA LEU A 61 3.06 22.79 -14.27
C LEU A 61 2.08 22.07 -15.22
N SER A 62 2.58 21.16 -16.05
CA SER A 62 1.78 20.36 -16.99
C SER A 62 1.00 19.27 -16.26
N TYR A 63 -0.18 18.92 -16.75
CA TYR A 63 -0.89 17.70 -16.32
C TYR A 63 -0.15 16.42 -16.71
N PHE A 64 0.56 16.44 -17.83
CA PHE A 64 1.19 15.26 -18.40
C PHE A 64 2.66 15.18 -18.03
N SER A 65 3.07 14.03 -17.49
CA SER A 65 4.48 13.66 -17.26
C SER A 65 5.05 12.97 -18.49
N ASP A 66 4.34 11.98 -19.04
CA ASP A 66 4.67 11.33 -20.32
C ASP A 66 3.41 10.91 -21.08
N PRO A 67 2.96 11.69 -22.08
CA PRO A 67 1.76 11.37 -22.87
C PRO A 67 1.81 10.03 -23.63
N LYS A 68 2.98 9.38 -23.75
CA LYS A 68 3.13 8.10 -24.43
C LYS A 68 3.02 6.90 -23.49
N ASN A 69 3.13 7.13 -22.18
CA ASN A 69 2.99 6.08 -21.17
C ASN A 69 1.51 5.75 -20.94
N LEU A 70 1.19 4.48 -20.66
CA LEU A 70 -0.15 4.07 -20.23
C LEU A 70 -0.59 4.87 -19.00
N CYS A 71 0.32 5.00 -18.02
CA CYS A 71 0.17 5.90 -16.88
C CYS A 71 0.80 7.25 -17.25
N TRP A 72 0.08 8.07 -18.02
CA TRP A 72 0.62 9.33 -18.56
C TRP A 72 1.00 10.39 -17.51
N PHE A 73 0.59 10.17 -16.27
CA PHE A 73 0.91 10.98 -15.09
C PHE A 73 2.03 10.36 -14.22
N LEU A 74 2.70 9.31 -14.70
CA LEU A 74 3.91 8.76 -14.09
C LEU A 74 5.14 9.54 -14.58
N GLU A 75 5.91 10.10 -13.65
CA GLU A 75 7.18 10.76 -13.95
C GLU A 75 8.20 9.74 -14.51
N PRO A 76 8.79 9.97 -15.71
CA PRO A 76 9.70 9.02 -16.34
C PRO A 76 10.91 8.65 -15.50
N GLU A 77 11.57 9.63 -14.87
CA GLU A 77 12.72 9.38 -14.01
C GLU A 77 12.33 8.53 -12.80
N PHE A 78 11.13 8.74 -12.24
CA PHE A 78 10.63 7.93 -11.14
C PHE A 78 10.35 6.49 -11.57
N ALA A 79 9.79 6.28 -12.76
CA ALA A 79 9.58 4.94 -13.32
C ALA A 79 10.89 4.16 -13.47
N GLU A 80 11.95 4.81 -13.95
CA GLU A 80 13.28 4.20 -14.09
C GLU A 80 13.90 3.88 -12.72
N GLU A 81 13.75 4.76 -11.73
CA GLU A 81 14.22 4.50 -10.38
C GLU A 81 13.46 3.37 -9.67
N ILE A 82 12.15 3.20 -9.92
CA ILE A 82 11.38 2.04 -9.44
C ILE A 82 11.97 0.74 -10.01
N LYS A 83 12.16 0.67 -11.33
CA LYS A 83 12.74 -0.52 -12.00
C LYS A 83 14.14 -0.82 -11.47
N ARG A 84 14.99 0.21 -11.38
CA ARG A 84 16.36 0.10 -10.88
C ARG A 84 16.36 -0.41 -9.44
N LEU A 85 15.50 0.12 -8.58
CA LEU A 85 15.39 -0.28 -7.18
C LEU A 85 15.01 -1.77 -7.07
N HIS A 86 13.95 -2.20 -7.75
CA HIS A 86 13.53 -3.60 -7.73
C HIS A 86 14.58 -4.55 -8.29
N ASN A 87 15.29 -4.15 -9.36
CA ASN A 87 16.39 -4.93 -9.91
C ASN A 87 17.58 -5.07 -8.95
N VAL A 88 17.97 -3.98 -8.26
CA VAL A 88 19.07 -4.00 -7.29
C VAL A 88 18.72 -4.80 -6.04
N VAL A 89 17.49 -4.68 -5.55
CA VAL A 89 17.02 -5.44 -4.37
C VAL A 89 16.74 -6.90 -4.73
N GLY A 90 16.35 -7.18 -5.98
CA GLY A 90 16.01 -8.50 -6.46
C GLY A 90 14.67 -9.03 -5.94
N ASN A 91 13.76 -8.15 -5.51
CA ASN A 91 12.48 -8.53 -4.89
C ASN A 91 11.29 -8.58 -5.86
N ALA A 92 11.39 -8.04 -7.08
CA ALA A 92 10.32 -8.10 -8.06
C ALA A 92 10.83 -8.10 -9.50
N VAL A 93 10.14 -8.81 -10.38
CA VAL A 93 10.33 -8.72 -11.83
C VAL A 93 9.56 -7.51 -12.35
N THR A 94 10.27 -6.55 -12.94
CA THR A 94 9.67 -5.34 -13.55
C THR A 94 9.73 -5.34 -15.08
N GLU A 95 10.52 -6.23 -15.69
CA GLU A 95 10.64 -6.33 -17.14
C GLU A 95 9.31 -6.79 -17.76
N GLY A 96 8.89 -6.16 -18.85
CA GLY A 96 7.60 -6.44 -19.49
C GLY A 96 6.35 -6.08 -18.66
N ARG A 97 6.49 -5.41 -17.50
CA ARG A 97 5.37 -4.98 -16.64
C ARG A 97 5.05 -3.50 -16.87
N TYR A 98 3.77 -3.14 -16.75
CA TYR A 98 3.34 -1.74 -16.63
C TYR A 98 3.48 -1.27 -15.19
N ILE A 99 3.87 0.00 -15.01
CA ILE A 99 3.93 0.67 -13.70
C ILE A 99 2.81 1.71 -13.66
N ILE A 100 1.96 1.63 -12.63
CA ILE A 100 0.91 2.60 -12.35
C ILE A 100 1.22 3.23 -10.99
N VAL A 101 1.46 4.54 -10.96
CA VAL A 101 1.65 5.27 -9.69
C VAL A 101 0.31 5.63 -9.07
N GLY A 102 0.24 5.61 -7.74
CA GLY A 102 -0.95 6.07 -7.02
C GLY A 102 -0.63 6.81 -5.73
N THR A 103 -1.65 7.47 -5.19
CA THR A 103 -1.62 8.17 -3.90
C THR A 103 -1.61 7.17 -2.74
N GLY A 104 -0.50 6.43 -2.64
CA GLY A 104 -0.32 5.28 -1.76
C GLY A 104 -0.95 4.00 -2.32
N SER A 105 -0.46 2.85 -1.83
CA SER A 105 -1.01 1.53 -2.19
C SER A 105 -2.51 1.42 -1.90
N THR A 106 -3.05 2.18 -0.95
CA THR A 106 -4.50 2.26 -0.69
C THR A 106 -5.32 2.68 -1.92
N GLN A 107 -4.85 3.66 -2.69
CA GLN A 107 -5.55 4.05 -3.93
C GLN A 107 -5.40 2.97 -5.00
N LEU A 108 -4.20 2.41 -5.14
CA LEU A 108 -3.92 1.35 -6.11
C LEU A 108 -4.74 0.08 -5.83
N PHE A 109 -4.95 -0.27 -4.56
CA PHE A 109 -5.81 -1.37 -4.16
C PHE A 109 -7.26 -1.16 -4.63
N GLN A 110 -7.83 0.03 -4.44
CA GLN A 110 -9.16 0.35 -4.96
C GLN A 110 -9.20 0.33 -6.49
N ALA A 111 -8.16 0.85 -7.15
CA ALA A 111 -8.04 0.82 -8.60
C ALA A 111 -7.98 -0.63 -9.13
N ALA A 112 -7.25 -1.51 -8.44
CA ALA A 112 -7.17 -2.93 -8.78
C ALA A 112 -8.52 -3.63 -8.62
N LEU A 113 -9.24 -3.39 -7.52
CA LEU A 113 -10.60 -3.91 -7.32
C LEU A 113 -11.54 -3.50 -8.46
N TYR A 114 -11.46 -2.24 -8.90
CA TYR A 114 -12.26 -1.74 -10.02
C TYR A 114 -11.82 -2.35 -11.35
N ALA A 115 -10.52 -2.41 -11.64
CA ALA A 115 -9.99 -2.88 -12.93
C ALA A 115 -10.18 -4.38 -13.16
N LEU A 116 -10.16 -5.18 -12.08
CA LEU A 116 -10.38 -6.62 -12.15
C LEU A 116 -11.87 -6.98 -12.35
N TYR A 117 -12.78 -6.03 -12.16
CA TYR A 117 -14.18 -6.24 -12.51
C TYR A 117 -14.36 -6.28 -14.04
N SER A 118 -14.97 -7.35 -14.54
CA SER A 118 -15.35 -7.47 -15.96
C SER A 118 -16.84 -7.17 -16.15
N PRO A 119 -17.21 -6.05 -16.82
CA PRO A 119 -18.60 -5.75 -17.14
C PRO A 119 -19.26 -6.88 -17.94
N GLY A 120 -20.40 -7.38 -17.46
CA GLY A 120 -21.19 -8.40 -18.16
C GLY A 120 -20.89 -9.86 -17.79
N ALA A 121 -19.94 -10.12 -16.89
CA ALA A 121 -19.64 -11.48 -16.42
C ALA A 121 -20.64 -12.00 -15.36
N SER A 122 -21.27 -11.11 -14.60
CA SER A 122 -22.27 -11.45 -13.58
C SER A 122 -23.13 -10.23 -13.23
N SER A 123 -24.36 -10.47 -12.74
CA SER A 123 -25.19 -9.44 -12.09
C SER A 123 -24.83 -9.21 -10.62
N GLU A 124 -23.97 -10.07 -10.06
CA GLU A 124 -23.54 -10.01 -8.66
C GLU A 124 -22.17 -9.34 -8.50
N PRO A 125 -21.93 -8.63 -7.38
CA PRO A 125 -20.62 -8.08 -7.06
C PRO A 125 -19.58 -9.19 -6.87
N LEU A 126 -18.36 -8.95 -7.35
CA LEU A 126 -17.21 -9.83 -7.15
C LEU A 126 -16.90 -10.02 -5.66
N ASN A 127 -16.67 -11.26 -5.26
CA ASN A 127 -16.27 -11.57 -3.89
C ASN A 127 -14.79 -11.21 -3.70
N VAL A 128 -14.46 -10.42 -2.68
CA VAL A 128 -13.08 -10.11 -2.30
C VAL A 128 -12.76 -10.85 -1.00
N VAL A 129 -11.74 -11.70 -1.02
CA VAL A 129 -11.32 -12.52 0.12
C VAL A 129 -9.85 -12.32 0.43
N SER A 130 -9.46 -12.59 1.68
CA SER A 130 -8.06 -12.69 2.08
C SER A 130 -7.93 -13.71 3.20
N ALA A 131 -6.82 -14.45 3.24
CA ALA A 131 -6.60 -15.48 4.24
C ALA A 131 -6.46 -14.87 5.64
N VAL A 132 -7.20 -15.36 6.63
CA VAL A 132 -7.05 -14.90 8.04
C VAL A 132 -5.73 -15.42 8.63
N PRO A 133 -5.00 -14.61 9.43
CA PRO A 133 -5.23 -13.18 9.68
C PRO A 133 -4.78 -12.32 8.48
N TYR A 134 -5.51 -11.25 8.17
CA TYR A 134 -5.23 -10.33 7.06
C TYR A 134 -5.17 -8.87 7.55
N TYR A 135 -4.72 -7.95 6.68
CA TYR A 135 -4.70 -6.52 6.98
C TYR A 135 -6.11 -6.00 7.25
N SER A 136 -6.32 -5.47 8.45
CA SER A 136 -7.64 -5.10 8.98
C SER A 136 -8.40 -4.05 8.16
N CYS A 137 -7.73 -3.27 7.31
CA CYS A 137 -8.40 -2.28 6.47
C CYS A 137 -9.00 -2.85 5.18
N TYR A 138 -8.67 -4.08 4.74
CA TYR A 138 -9.22 -4.61 3.47
C TYR A 138 -10.76 -4.63 3.44
N PRO A 139 -11.48 -5.09 4.49
CA PRO A 139 -12.95 -5.05 4.48
C PRO A 139 -13.47 -3.61 4.33
N THR A 140 -12.92 -2.68 5.12
CA THR A 140 -13.34 -1.27 5.08
C THR A 140 -13.10 -0.66 3.72
N ILE A 141 -11.89 -0.81 3.14
CA ILE A 141 -11.55 -0.21 1.86
C ILE A 141 -12.40 -0.82 0.72
N THR A 142 -12.68 -2.13 0.78
CA THR A 142 -13.50 -2.83 -0.21
C THR A 142 -14.95 -2.33 -0.21
N ASP A 143 -15.56 -2.14 0.96
CA ASP A 143 -16.99 -1.84 1.05
C ASP A 143 -17.31 -0.33 1.18
N PHE A 144 -16.31 0.52 1.45
CA PHE A 144 -16.50 1.94 1.76
C PHE A 144 -17.33 2.68 0.70
N LEU A 145 -17.06 2.45 -0.59
CA LEU A 145 -17.74 3.12 -1.70
C LEU A 145 -19.11 2.53 -2.04
N LYS A 146 -19.49 1.38 -1.46
CA LYS A 146 -20.73 0.65 -1.78
C LYS A 146 -20.92 0.47 -3.30
N SER A 147 -19.85 0.09 -4.00
CA SER A 147 -19.73 0.20 -5.46
C SER A 147 -20.69 -0.70 -6.26
N GLY A 148 -21.24 -1.76 -5.67
CA GLY A 148 -22.00 -2.78 -6.41
C GLY A 148 -21.16 -3.66 -7.35
N LEU A 149 -19.88 -3.33 -7.58
CA LEU A 149 -18.95 -4.07 -8.43
C LEU A 149 -18.23 -5.19 -7.67
N HIS A 150 -17.99 -4.97 -6.38
CA HIS A 150 -17.29 -5.88 -5.49
C HIS A 150 -17.87 -5.79 -4.07
N LYS A 151 -17.67 -6.84 -3.29
CA LYS A 151 -18.06 -6.94 -1.87
C LYS A 151 -17.02 -7.73 -1.08
N TRP A 152 -16.80 -7.34 0.17
CA TRP A 152 -16.01 -8.16 1.08
C TRP A 152 -16.70 -9.51 1.36
N ALA A 153 -15.95 -10.60 1.19
CA ALA A 153 -16.45 -11.97 1.31
C ALA A 153 -15.74 -12.80 2.38
N GLY A 154 -14.79 -12.21 3.12
CA GLY A 154 -14.21 -12.83 4.32
C GLY A 154 -12.96 -13.68 4.06
N ASP A 155 -12.85 -14.77 4.83
CA ASP A 155 -11.65 -15.60 4.89
C ASP A 155 -11.49 -16.49 3.65
N ALA A 156 -10.36 -16.34 2.97
CA ALA A 156 -9.99 -17.14 1.81
C ALA A 156 -9.86 -18.64 2.13
N TRP A 157 -9.47 -19.03 3.36
CA TRP A 157 -9.35 -20.45 3.73
C TRP A 157 -10.67 -21.21 3.69
N THR A 158 -11.76 -20.52 3.99
CA THR A 158 -13.12 -21.10 4.03
C THR A 158 -13.94 -20.77 2.80
N TYR A 159 -13.37 -20.06 1.82
CA TYR A 159 -14.11 -19.66 0.64
C TYR A 159 -14.32 -20.84 -0.32
N ASP A 160 -15.57 -21.28 -0.45
CA ASP A 160 -15.94 -22.49 -1.18
C ASP A 160 -16.95 -22.25 -2.32
N LYS A 161 -17.29 -20.99 -2.61
CA LYS A 161 -18.27 -20.64 -3.65
C LYS A 161 -17.70 -20.83 -5.06
N GLU A 162 -18.57 -21.22 -5.99
CA GLU A 162 -18.28 -21.33 -7.42
C GLU A 162 -18.61 -20.03 -8.15
N GLU A 163 -18.08 -18.92 -7.64
CA GLU A 163 -18.30 -17.58 -8.15
C GLU A 163 -16.94 -16.92 -8.46
N PRO A 164 -16.88 -15.96 -9.40
CA PRO A 164 -15.67 -15.17 -9.59
C PRO A 164 -15.28 -14.41 -8.31
N TYR A 165 -13.98 -14.39 -8.02
CA TYR A 165 -13.45 -13.78 -6.80
C TYR A 165 -12.11 -13.09 -7.05
N ILE A 166 -11.78 -12.16 -6.15
CA ILE A 166 -10.47 -11.55 -6.00
C ILE A 166 -9.89 -12.05 -4.68
N GLU A 167 -8.75 -12.71 -4.72
CA GLU A 167 -7.98 -13.05 -3.53
C GLU A 167 -6.85 -12.04 -3.34
N VAL A 168 -6.83 -11.41 -2.16
CA VAL A 168 -5.80 -10.46 -1.75
C VAL A 168 -4.76 -11.20 -0.93
N VAL A 169 -3.56 -11.32 -1.49
CA VAL A 169 -2.43 -12.05 -0.90
C VAL A 169 -1.39 -11.04 -0.43
N THR A 170 -1.31 -10.83 0.88
CA THR A 170 -0.27 -10.00 1.49
C THR A 170 0.94 -10.86 1.85
N SER A 171 2.12 -10.53 1.32
CA SER A 171 3.34 -11.31 1.55
C SER A 171 4.58 -10.39 1.57
N PRO A 172 5.30 -10.28 2.70
CA PRO A 172 4.98 -10.74 4.04
C PRO A 172 3.65 -10.20 4.54
N ASN A 173 2.92 -11.04 5.27
CA ASN A 173 1.57 -10.74 5.67
C ASN A 173 1.51 -9.72 6.82
N ASN A 174 0.42 -8.95 6.83
CA ASN A 174 0.02 -8.13 7.96
C ASN A 174 -1.17 -8.82 8.65
N PRO A 175 -1.09 -9.19 9.94
CA PRO A 175 -0.13 -8.70 10.94
C PRO A 175 1.04 -9.64 11.28
N ASP A 176 1.02 -10.90 10.83
CA ASP A 176 1.89 -11.96 11.37
C ASP A 176 3.27 -12.08 10.71
N GLY A 177 3.55 -11.33 9.65
CA GLY A 177 4.83 -11.33 8.93
C GLY A 177 5.08 -12.59 8.09
N ASN A 178 4.12 -13.50 7.99
CA ASN A 178 4.30 -14.76 7.27
C ASN A 178 4.38 -14.53 5.76
N ILE A 179 5.26 -15.28 5.08
CA ILE A 179 5.23 -15.39 3.62
C ILE A 179 3.98 -16.15 3.22
N ARG A 180 3.25 -15.64 2.22
CA ARG A 180 1.98 -16.20 1.78
C ARG A 180 1.92 -16.39 0.28
N GLU A 181 1.12 -17.39 -0.07
CA GLU A 181 0.68 -17.72 -1.41
C GLU A 181 -0.86 -17.75 -1.43
N PRO A 182 -1.50 -17.69 -2.61
CA PRO A 182 -2.94 -17.88 -2.73
C PRO A 182 -3.39 -19.22 -2.13
N VAL A 183 -4.53 -19.22 -1.45
CA VAL A 183 -5.07 -20.41 -0.74
C VAL A 183 -6.38 -20.92 -1.34
N VAL A 184 -7.10 -20.11 -2.14
CA VAL A 184 -8.34 -20.57 -2.76
C VAL A 184 -8.02 -21.51 -3.93
N LYS A 185 -8.34 -22.80 -3.76
CA LYS A 185 -8.03 -23.86 -4.74
C LYS A 185 -9.12 -24.03 -5.79
N ARG A 186 -9.52 -22.94 -6.47
CA ARG A 186 -10.54 -22.96 -7.54
C ARG A 186 -10.06 -22.19 -8.76
N SER A 187 -10.62 -22.51 -9.93
CA SER A 187 -10.37 -21.78 -11.17
C SER A 187 -11.17 -20.48 -11.22
N GLY A 188 -10.65 -19.47 -11.92
CA GLY A 188 -11.37 -18.21 -12.17
C GLY A 188 -11.17 -17.12 -11.10
N GLY A 189 -10.26 -17.34 -10.14
CA GLY A 189 -9.81 -16.32 -9.21
C GLY A 189 -8.84 -15.32 -9.85
N MET A 190 -8.96 -14.07 -9.44
CA MET A 190 -7.98 -13.01 -9.74
C MET A 190 -7.17 -12.72 -8.47
N LEU A 191 -5.89 -12.40 -8.63
CA LEU A 191 -4.98 -12.22 -7.51
C LEU A 191 -4.49 -10.78 -7.43
N ILE A 192 -4.51 -10.22 -6.23
CA ILE A 192 -3.81 -8.99 -5.87
C ILE A 192 -2.70 -9.37 -4.90
N HIS A 193 -1.44 -9.22 -5.30
CA HIS A 193 -0.31 -9.44 -4.39
C HIS A 193 0.08 -8.11 -3.74
N ASP A 194 -0.23 -7.95 -2.45
CA ASP A 194 0.20 -6.81 -1.66
C ASP A 194 1.58 -7.11 -1.05
N LEU A 195 2.60 -6.52 -1.66
CA LEU A 195 4.02 -6.73 -1.35
C LEU A 195 4.61 -5.52 -0.63
N ALA A 196 3.78 -4.74 0.08
CA ALA A 196 4.22 -3.56 0.82
C ALA A 196 5.43 -3.83 1.74
N TYR A 197 5.50 -5.03 2.34
CA TYR A 197 6.57 -5.43 3.24
C TYR A 197 7.64 -6.34 2.59
N TYR A 198 7.60 -6.59 1.28
CA TYR A 198 8.57 -7.49 0.63
C TYR A 198 9.91 -6.79 0.35
N TRP A 199 10.57 -6.39 1.44
CA TRP A 199 11.85 -5.67 1.45
C TRP A 199 12.81 -6.28 2.47
N PRO A 200 14.14 -6.16 2.28
CA PRO A 200 15.15 -6.78 3.15
C PRO A 200 15.05 -6.43 4.63
N GLN A 201 14.50 -5.26 4.98
CA GLN A 201 14.29 -4.86 6.38
C GLN A 201 13.18 -5.64 7.11
N TYR A 202 12.33 -6.36 6.38
CA TYR A 202 11.21 -7.12 6.95
C TYR A 202 11.34 -8.62 6.74
N THR A 203 11.92 -9.05 5.62
CA THR A 203 12.06 -10.47 5.29
C THR A 203 13.27 -10.75 4.40
N ALA A 204 13.71 -12.01 4.37
CA ALA A 204 14.69 -12.47 3.41
C ALA A 204 14.09 -12.46 1.99
N ILE A 205 14.83 -11.92 1.02
CA ILE A 205 14.45 -11.96 -0.39
C ILE A 205 14.97 -13.28 -0.96
N THR A 206 14.09 -14.28 -1.07
CA THR A 206 14.45 -15.62 -1.57
C THR A 206 14.35 -15.73 -3.09
N SER A 207 13.49 -14.92 -3.70
CA SER A 207 13.28 -14.85 -5.14
C SER A 207 12.58 -13.55 -5.53
N PRO A 208 12.77 -13.04 -6.75
CA PRO A 208 11.96 -11.94 -7.24
C PRO A 208 10.50 -12.38 -7.39
N ALA A 209 9.57 -11.59 -6.86
CA ALA A 209 8.14 -11.80 -7.08
C ALA A 209 7.79 -11.54 -8.56
N ASP A 210 6.97 -12.41 -9.15
CA ASP A 210 6.62 -12.36 -10.57
C ASP A 210 5.13 -12.66 -10.77
N HIS A 211 4.28 -11.85 -10.14
CA HIS A 211 2.83 -11.99 -10.20
C HIS A 211 2.20 -10.97 -11.17
N ASP A 212 0.97 -11.24 -11.60
CA ASP A 212 0.27 -10.40 -12.57
C ASP A 212 -0.01 -8.97 -12.06
N LEU A 213 -0.34 -8.85 -10.78
CA LEU A 213 -0.60 -7.57 -10.12
C LEU A 213 0.10 -7.56 -8.76
N MET A 214 1.10 -6.69 -8.66
CA MET A 214 1.91 -6.49 -7.46
C MET A 214 1.78 -5.06 -6.96
N LEU A 215 1.44 -4.88 -5.69
CA LEU A 215 1.35 -3.58 -5.03
C LEU A 215 2.56 -3.36 -4.12
N PHE A 216 3.18 -2.19 -4.25
CA PHE A 216 4.24 -1.73 -3.35
C PHE A 216 3.87 -0.36 -2.77
N THR A 217 4.62 0.09 -1.76
CA THR A 217 4.51 1.48 -1.29
C THR A 217 5.82 1.97 -0.71
N ILE A 218 6.15 3.23 -0.98
CA ILE A 218 7.32 3.86 -0.37
C ILE A 218 7.18 4.02 1.14
N SER A 219 5.93 4.00 1.66
CA SER A 219 5.66 4.09 3.10
C SER A 219 6.42 3.03 3.89
N LYS A 220 6.46 1.80 3.37
CA LYS A 220 7.13 0.66 4.03
C LYS A 220 8.52 0.40 3.46
N CYS A 221 8.82 0.88 2.25
CA CYS A 221 10.18 0.82 1.72
C CYS A 221 11.13 1.81 2.42
N THR A 222 10.73 3.08 2.52
CA THR A 222 11.62 4.20 2.93
C THR A 222 11.13 4.92 4.18
N GLY A 223 9.91 4.67 4.64
CA GLY A 223 9.32 5.39 5.78
C GLY A 223 8.64 6.71 5.42
N HIS A 224 8.58 7.10 4.15
CA HIS A 224 7.91 8.33 3.71
C HIS A 224 6.38 8.14 3.59
N ALA A 225 5.72 7.73 4.67
CA ALA A 225 4.27 7.49 4.67
C ALA A 225 3.46 8.75 4.33
N GLY A 226 3.96 9.94 4.69
CA GLY A 226 3.35 11.23 4.37
C GLY A 226 3.47 11.66 2.92
N ALA A 227 4.37 11.06 2.13
CA ALA A 227 4.50 11.37 0.70
C ALA A 227 3.37 10.77 -0.14
N ARG A 228 2.66 9.76 0.42
CA ARG A 228 1.49 9.13 -0.21
C ARG A 228 1.81 8.57 -1.60
N ILE A 229 2.88 7.77 -1.75
CA ILE A 229 3.21 7.13 -3.04
C ILE A 229 3.12 5.61 -2.90
N GLY A 230 2.39 5.01 -3.84
CA GLY A 230 2.25 3.58 -4.08
C GLY A 230 2.86 3.26 -5.43
#